data_AF-A0A2E7HJC3-F1
#
_entry.id   AF-A0A2E7HJC3-F1
#
_cell.length_a   1.000
_cell.length_b   1.000
_cell.length_c   1.000
_cell.angle_alpha   90.00
_cell.angle_beta   90.00
_cell.angle_gamma   90.00
#
_symmetry.space_group_name_H-M   'P 1'
#
loop_
_entity.id
_entity.type
_entity.pdbx_description
1 polymer ?
#
loop_
_entity_poly.entity_id
_entity_poly.type
_entity_poly.pdbx_seq_one_letter_code
_entity_poly.pdbx_strand_id
1 'polypeptide(L)'
;MNDPVFVPATELDDLPDIKPVISVEVDGVARAYPPRILVWNEIVNDEVNGTPLTITFCPLCNMGIVLERELDGVVYDFGTTGKLRNSDLVMYEQQSEGEFRTEP
;
A
#
# COMPACT_ATOMS: atom_id res chain seq x y z
N MET A 1 4.06 -3.40 4.39
CA MET A 1 5.34 -2.90 3.84
C MET A 1 5.26 -1.40 3.80
N ASN A 2 6.29 -0.71 4.29
CA ASN A 2 6.38 0.75 4.27
C ASN A 2 7.48 1.14 3.28
N ASP A 3 7.28 2.23 2.54
CA ASP A 3 8.24 2.80 1.58
C ASP A 3 8.75 1.82 0.51
N PRO A 4 7.86 1.33 -0.38
CA PRO A 4 8.24 0.44 -1.48
C PRO A 4 9.31 1.03 -2.41
N VAL A 5 10.19 0.15 -2.90
CA VAL A 5 11.14 0.48 -3.97
C VAL A 5 10.51 0.16 -5.32
N PHE A 6 10.59 1.11 -6.26
CA PHE A 6 10.07 0.96 -7.62
C PHE A 6 11.18 0.83 -8.64
N VAL A 7 10.89 0.06 -9.69
CA VAL A 7 11.70 -0.03 -10.89
C VAL A 7 10.84 0.31 -12.09
N PRO A 8 11.37 1.01 -13.12
CA PRO A 8 10.64 1.24 -14.36
C PRO A 8 10.24 -0.09 -15.02
N ALA A 9 9.04 -0.16 -15.58
CA ALA A 9 8.58 -1.37 -16.28
C ALA A 9 9.50 -1.73 -17.46
N THR A 10 10.13 -0.74 -18.09
CA THR A 10 11.08 -0.92 -19.19
C THR A 10 12.39 -1.58 -18.79
N GLU A 11 12.71 -1.65 -17.49
CA GLU A 11 13.92 -2.28 -16.95
C GLU A 11 13.68 -3.73 -16.51
N LEU A 12 12.46 -4.25 -16.66
CA LEU A 12 12.11 -5.62 -16.30
C LEU A 12 12.10 -6.51 -17.54
N ASP A 13 13.13 -7.36 -17.67
CA ASP A 13 13.33 -8.25 -18.81
C ASP A 13 12.28 -9.39 -18.93
N ASP A 14 11.61 -9.74 -17.82
CA ASP A 14 10.66 -10.87 -17.73
C ASP A 14 9.25 -10.41 -17.30
N LEU A 15 8.79 -9.29 -17.85
CA LEU A 15 7.39 -8.88 -17.75
C LEU A 15 6.57 -9.53 -18.87
N PRO A 16 5.54 -10.33 -18.54
CA PRO A 16 4.59 -10.79 -19.55
C PRO A 16 3.84 -9.61 -20.16
N ASP A 17 3.46 -9.72 -21.44
CA ASP A 17 2.70 -8.69 -22.17
C ASP A 17 1.43 -8.23 -21.44
N ILE A 18 0.79 -9.14 -20.70
CA ILE A 18 -0.40 -8.85 -19.90
C ILE A 18 -0.19 -9.42 -18.50
N LYS A 19 -0.18 -8.53 -17.51
CA LYS A 19 -0.29 -8.90 -16.09
C LYS A 19 -1.29 -8.00 -15.37
N PRO A 20 -2.14 -8.56 -14.48
CA PRO A 20 -2.98 -7.74 -13.63
C PRO A 20 -2.12 -6.98 -12.62
N VAL A 21 -2.41 -5.70 -12.48
CA VAL A 21 -1.83 -4.80 -11.48
C VAL A 21 -2.95 -3.94 -10.89
N ILE A 22 -2.77 -3.50 -9.66
CA ILE A 22 -3.50 -2.32 -9.16
C ILE A 22 -2.72 -1.10 -9.66
N SER A 23 -3.37 -0.25 -10.44
CA SER A 23 -2.78 1.00 -10.94
C SER A 23 -3.26 2.17 -10.09
N VAL A 24 -2.35 3.04 -9.72
CA VAL A 24 -2.63 4.31 -9.05
C VAL A 24 -1.97 5.42 -9.85
N GLU A 25 -2.71 6.49 -10.11
CA GLU A 25 -2.17 7.70 -10.72
C GLU A 25 -2.58 8.90 -9.86
N VAL A 26 -1.60 9.69 -9.45
CA VAL A 26 -1.79 10.96 -8.74
C VAL A 26 -1.04 12.04 -9.51
N ASP A 27 -1.78 13.03 -10.03
CA ASP A 27 -1.24 14.16 -10.79
C ASP A 27 -0.22 13.77 -11.89
N GLY A 28 -0.50 12.69 -12.62
CA GLY A 28 0.36 12.19 -13.71
C GLY A 28 1.52 11.30 -13.26
N VAL A 29 1.71 11.07 -11.96
CA VAL A 29 2.64 10.07 -11.43
C VAL A 29 1.90 8.75 -11.28
N ALA A 30 2.21 7.80 -12.16
CA ALA A 30 1.60 6.47 -12.16
C ALA A 30 2.48 5.42 -11.47
N ARG A 31 1.87 4.58 -10.64
CA ARG A 31 2.49 3.40 -10.01
C ARG A 31 1.64 2.16 -10.26
N ALA A 32 2.30 1.02 -10.40
CA ALA A 32 1.68 -0.28 -10.58
C ALA A 32 2.09 -1.23 -9.45
N TYR A 33 1.10 -1.83 -8.79
CA TYR A 33 1.29 -2.75 -7.67
C TYR A 33 0.82 -4.16 -8.09
N PRO A 34 1.73 -5.09 -8.38
CA PRO A 34 1.35 -6.46 -8.73
C PRO A 34 0.68 -7.17 -7.55
N PRO A 35 -0.48 -7.84 -7.74
CA PRO A 35 -1.13 -8.63 -6.70
C PRO A 35 -0.20 -9.65 -6.04
N ARG A 36 0.77 -10.21 -6.78
CA ARG A 36 1.76 -11.13 -6.21
C ARG A 36 2.58 -10.51 -5.07
N ILE A 37 2.93 -9.23 -5.16
CA ILE A 37 3.64 -8.51 -4.10
C ILE A 37 2.70 -8.24 -2.93
N LEU A 38 1.44 -7.87 -3.23
CA LEU A 38 0.42 -7.56 -2.24
C LEU A 38 -0.12 -8.79 -1.52
N VAL A 39 -0.10 -9.98 -2.11
CA VAL A 39 -0.48 -11.23 -1.43
C VAL A 39 0.55 -11.59 -0.34
N TRP A 40 1.82 -11.23 -0.52
CA TRP A 40 2.85 -11.50 0.48
C TRP A 40 2.94 -10.43 1.55
N ASN A 41 2.70 -9.16 1.19
CA ASN A 41 2.83 -8.04 2.12
C ASN A 41 1.50 -7.60 2.73
N GLU A 42 0.38 -8.01 2.13
CA GLU A 42 -1.04 -7.71 2.41
C GLU A 42 -1.42 -6.21 2.38
N ILE A 43 -0.52 -5.33 2.81
CA ILE A 43 -0.65 -3.89 2.85
C ILE A 43 0.67 -3.23 2.43
N VAL A 44 0.57 -2.21 1.59
CA VAL A 44 1.66 -1.34 1.17
C VAL A 44 1.30 0.10 1.51
N ASN A 45 2.09 0.75 2.35
CA ASN A 45 2.02 2.18 2.60
C ASN A 45 3.04 2.86 1.69
N ASP A 46 2.55 3.76 0.83
CA ASP A 46 3.32 4.47 -0.17
C ASP A 46 2.98 5.97 -0.14
N GLU A 47 3.81 6.78 -0.79
CA GLU A 47 3.56 8.20 -1.06
C GLU A 47 3.70 8.45 -2.56
N VAL A 48 2.59 8.80 -3.22
CA VAL A 48 2.57 9.05 -4.66
C VAL A 48 2.37 10.54 -4.89
N ASN A 49 3.41 11.20 -5.41
CA ASN A 49 3.41 12.65 -5.62
C ASN A 49 3.05 13.48 -4.36
N GLY A 50 3.52 13.05 -3.17
CA GLY A 50 3.19 13.70 -1.91
C GLY A 50 1.87 13.25 -1.28
N THR A 51 1.05 12.45 -1.97
CA THR A 51 -0.19 11.91 -1.40
C THR A 51 0.10 10.58 -0.69
N PRO A 52 -0.11 10.50 0.63
CA PRO A 52 0.12 9.27 1.39
C PRO A 52 -1.03 8.29 1.14
N LEU A 53 -0.71 7.10 0.63
CA LEU A 53 -1.66 6.08 0.22
C LEU A 53 -1.38 4.73 0.87
N THR A 54 -2.45 4.01 1.17
CA THR A 54 -2.40 2.60 1.57
C THR A 54 -3.07 1.75 0.50
N ILE A 55 -2.32 0.77 0.00
CA ILE A 55 -2.73 -0.17 -1.03
C ILE A 55 -2.86 -1.56 -0.39
N THR A 56 -4.02 -2.18 -0.53
CA THR A 56 -4.26 -3.56 -0.05
C THR A 56 -4.96 -4.39 -1.11
N PHE A 57 -4.79 -5.70 -1.05
CA PHE A 57 -5.41 -6.64 -1.97
C PHE A 57 -5.89 -7.87 -1.20
N CYS A 58 -7.17 -8.20 -1.36
CA CYS A 58 -7.73 -9.44 -0.84
C CYS A 58 -7.70 -10.52 -1.94
N PRO A 59 -6.89 -11.58 -1.79
CA PRO A 59 -6.81 -12.65 -2.80
C PRO A 59 -8.08 -13.49 -2.89
N LEU A 60 -8.88 -13.54 -1.81
CA LEU A 60 -10.14 -14.30 -1.79
C LEU A 60 -11.26 -13.58 -2.53
N CYS A 61 -11.30 -12.25 -2.42
CA CYS A 61 -12.28 -11.41 -3.11
C CYS A 61 -11.79 -10.95 -4.49
N ASN A 62 -10.52 -11.19 -4.81
CA ASN A 62 -9.83 -10.67 -6.00
C ASN A 62 -10.05 -9.15 -6.17
N MET A 63 -9.94 -8.41 -5.07
CA MET A 63 -10.27 -6.99 -5.00
C MET A 63 -9.11 -6.21 -4.38
N GLY A 64 -8.71 -5.14 -5.06
CA GLY A 64 -7.78 -4.14 -4.56
C GLY A 64 -8.52 -2.95 -3.98
N ILE A 65 -7.98 -2.39 -2.89
CA ILE A 65 -8.48 -1.16 -2.27
C ILE A 65 -7.28 -0.21 -2.12
N VAL A 66 -7.49 1.04 -2.49
CA VAL A 66 -6.52 2.14 -2.32
C VAL A 66 -7.22 3.23 -1.53
N LEU A 67 -6.59 3.67 -0.45
CA LEU A 67 -7.11 4.69 0.45
C LEU A 67 -6.04 5.74 0.68
N GLU A 68 -6.44 7.01 0.74
CA GLU A 68 -5.62 8.04 1.38
C GLU A 68 -5.51 7.72 2.87
N ARG A 69 -4.30 7.85 3.41
CA ARG A 69 -3.99 7.52 4.80
C ARG A 69 -3.69 8.75 5.67
N GLU A 70 -4.03 9.93 5.16
CA GLU A 70 -4.04 11.17 5.94
C GLU A 70 -5.46 11.45 6.45
N LEU A 71 -5.57 11.71 7.75
CA LEU A 71 -6.79 12.19 8.37
C LEU A 71 -6.42 13.30 9.36
N ASP A 72 -7.04 14.47 9.21
CA ASP A 72 -6.83 15.65 10.07
C ASP A 72 -5.34 16.07 10.18
N GLY A 73 -4.58 15.93 9.09
CA GLY A 73 -3.15 16.27 9.04
C GLY A 73 -2.22 15.24 9.69
N VAL A 74 -2.76 14.09 10.14
CA VAL A 74 -1.98 12.97 10.66
C VAL A 74 -1.93 11.88 9.62
N VAL A 75 -0.72 11.42 9.32
CA VAL A 75 -0.45 10.37 8.35
C VAL A 75 -0.33 9.03 9.09
N TYR A 76 -1.17 8.07 8.71
CA TYR A 76 -1.29 6.78 9.36
C TYR A 76 -0.62 5.68 8.54
N ASP A 77 0.12 4.78 9.19
CA ASP A 77 0.65 3.57 8.59
C ASP A 77 -0.22 2.38 8.97
N PHE A 78 -0.59 1.57 7.98
CA PHE A 78 -1.42 0.39 8.20
C PHE A 78 -0.60 -0.90 8.12
N GLY A 79 -0.85 -1.78 9.08
CA GLY A 79 -0.30 -3.13 9.15
C GLY A 79 -1.39 -4.20 9.19
N THR A 80 -1.00 -5.43 8.89
CA THR A 80 -1.88 -6.62 8.94
C THR A 80 -1.79 -7.28 10.32
N THR A 81 -2.92 -7.49 10.97
CA THR A 81 -2.96 -8.17 12.29
C THR A 81 -2.66 -9.66 12.22
N GLY A 82 -2.56 -10.24 11.01
CA GLY A 82 -2.53 -11.69 10.79
C GLY A 82 -3.84 -12.41 11.17
N LYS A 83 -4.91 -11.66 11.48
CA LYS A 83 -6.23 -12.20 11.85
C LYS A 83 -7.26 -11.87 10.78
N LEU A 84 -8.13 -12.83 10.53
CA LEU A 84 -9.29 -12.67 9.66
C LEU A 84 -10.56 -12.52 10.49
N ARG A 85 -11.44 -11.61 10.09
CA ARG A 85 -12.82 -11.57 10.58
C ARG A 85 -13.73 -11.76 9.38
N ASN A 86 -14.52 -12.84 9.36
CA ASN A 86 -15.36 -13.20 8.21
C ASN A 86 -14.58 -13.32 6.88
N SER A 87 -13.32 -13.75 6.93
CA SER A 87 -12.39 -13.77 5.79
C SER A 87 -11.93 -12.39 5.29
N ASP A 88 -12.31 -11.31 5.96
CA ASP A 88 -11.82 -9.96 5.69
C ASP A 88 -10.56 -9.67 6.53
N LEU A 89 -9.64 -8.93 5.90
CA LEU A 89 -8.41 -8.45 6.53
C LEU A 89 -8.76 -7.46 7.65
N VAL A 90 -8.32 -7.76 8.88
CA VAL A 90 -8.36 -6.79 9.97
C VAL A 90 -7.04 -6.04 9.99
N MET A 91 -7.09 -4.77 9.62
CA MET A 91 -5.96 -3.86 9.61
C MET A 91 -5.81 -3.22 10.99
N TYR A 92 -4.57 -2.97 11.41
CA TYR A 92 -4.28 -2.16 12.58
C TYR A 92 -3.37 -1.00 12.19
N GLU A 93 -3.49 0.10 12.90
CA GLU A 93 -2.56 1.21 12.80
C GLU A 93 -1.22 0.78 13.40
N GLN A 94 -0.16 0.80 12.58
CA GLN A 94 1.19 0.60 13.05
C GLN A 94 1.86 1.97 13.19
N GLN A 95 1.75 2.59 14.36
CA GLN A 95 2.64 3.71 14.67
C GLN A 95 4.05 3.16 14.83
N SER A 96 4.96 3.53 13.93
CA SER A 96 6.39 3.46 14.24
C SER A 96 6.61 4.32 15.48
N GLU A 97 7.26 3.82 16.52
CA GLU A 97 7.66 4.61 17.69
C GLU A 97 8.61 5.73 17.24
N GLY A 98 8.04 6.85 16.80
CA GLY A 98 8.71 8.10 16.52
C GLY A 98 8.30 9.07 17.61
N GLU A 99 9.15 9.18 18.63
CA GLU A 99 9.25 10.24 19.63
C GLU A 99 7.92 10.91 20.03
N PHE A 100 7.49 10.70 21.28
CA PHE A 100 6.59 11.64 21.95
C PHE A 100 7.09 13.06 21.69
N ARG A 101 6.43 13.79 20.78
CA ARG A 101 6.56 15.24 20.68
C ARG A 101 5.94 15.81 21.93
N THR A 102 6.74 15.89 22.99
CA THR A 102 6.52 16.89 24.03
C THR A 102 6.84 18.24 23.40
N GLU A 103 5.82 18.93 22.89
CA GLU A 103 5.94 20.37 22.71
C GLU A 103 5.64 21.02 24.08
N PRO A 104 6.35 22.10 24.44
CA PRO A 104 6.26 22.74 25.76
C PRO A 104 4.94 23.44 26.06
#